data_AF-A0A4Q1F815-F1
#
_entry.id   AF-A0A4Q1F815-F1
#
_cell.length_a   1.000
_cell.length_b   1.000
_cell.length_c   1.000
_cell.angle_alpha   90.00
_cell.angle_beta   90.00
_cell.angle_gamma   90.00
#
_symmetry.space_group_name_H-M   'P 1'
#
loop_
_entity.id
_entity.type
_entity.pdbx_description
1 polymer ?
#
loop_
_entity_poly.entity_id
_entity_poly.type
_entity_poly.pdbx_seq_one_letter_code
_entity_poly.pdbx_strand_id
1 'polypeptide(L)'
;MDLNELIGRFLLLFFSILLLYFFSNRKDNETINPLMVIVGLCTFSLCYLFTKIEIGVGIGFGLFAIFSILRFRTQSFTVNAIIFLFATITLSILDIMYPFEKIEILLFFQIIIIGFYIAASMIVNKKASKYLNTVDVKIPLISDFSLENRNIRKAIQEKINLEDFDFKIVLVNTVSNEIDLLVFY
;
A
#
# COMPACT_ATOMS: atom_id res chain seq x y z
N MET A 1 19.09 26.54 -0.85
CA MET A 1 17.71 26.17 -1.18
C MET A 1 16.96 26.35 0.11
N ASP A 2 16.15 27.39 0.15
CA ASP A 2 15.50 27.81 1.38
C ASP A 2 14.38 26.84 1.75
N LEU A 3 14.04 26.78 3.04
CA LEU A 3 13.03 25.85 3.54
C LEU A 3 11.68 26.04 2.81
N ASN A 4 11.31 27.28 2.51
CA ASN A 4 10.10 27.60 1.75
C ASN A 4 10.11 27.01 0.34
N GLU A 5 11.25 27.06 -0.34
CA GLU A 5 11.41 26.45 -1.66
C GLU A 5 11.29 24.92 -1.56
N LEU A 6 11.85 24.32 -0.51
CA LEU A 6 11.75 22.88 -0.26
C LEU A 6 10.32 22.43 -0.02
N ILE A 7 9.58 23.17 0.81
CA ILE A 7 8.16 22.93 1.05
C ILE A 7 7.36 23.07 -0.25
N GLY A 8 7.63 24.09 -1.06
CA GLY A 8 6.96 24.28 -2.35
C GLY A 8 7.18 23.10 -3.30
N ARG A 9 8.43 22.61 -3.43
CA ARG A 9 8.74 21.43 -4.25
C ARG A 9 8.11 20.15 -3.71
N PHE A 10 8.08 19.99 -2.39
CA PHE A 10 7.41 18.88 -1.73
C PHE A 10 5.91 18.87 -2.02
N LEU A 11 5.23 20.01 -1.90
CA LEU A 11 3.80 20.12 -2.20
C LEU A 11 3.49 19.81 -3.67
N LEU A 12 4.35 20.25 -4.59
CA LEU A 12 4.24 19.93 -6.01
C LEU A 12 4.33 18.41 -6.24
N LEU A 13 5.32 17.74 -5.64
CA LEU A 13 5.45 16.29 -5.69
C LEU A 13 4.21 15.61 -5.12
N PHE A 14 3.77 16.05 -3.94
CA PHE A 14 2.63 15.48 -3.24
C PHE A 14 1.36 15.54 -4.10
N PHE A 15 1.08 16.70 -4.70
CA PHE A 15 -0.07 16.85 -5.59
C PHE A 15 0.06 16.01 -6.86
N SER A 16 1.27 15.93 -7.43
CA SER A 16 1.54 15.09 -8.62
C SER A 16 1.28 13.61 -8.34
N ILE A 17 1.75 13.10 -7.19
CA ILE A 17 1.51 11.71 -6.78
C ILE A 17 0.02 11.47 -6.51
N LEU A 18 -0.67 12.40 -5.86
CA LEU A 18 -2.11 12.28 -5.58
C LEU A 18 -2.92 12.23 -6.88
N LEU A 19 -2.59 13.09 -7.86
CA LEU A 19 -3.24 13.08 -9.17
C LEU A 19 -3.01 11.75 -9.90
N LEU A 20 -1.77 11.24 -9.92
CA LEU A 20 -1.47 9.94 -10.51
C LEU A 20 -2.21 8.80 -9.79
N TYR A 21 -2.25 8.83 -8.46
CA TYR A 21 -2.98 7.85 -7.65
C TYR A 21 -4.47 7.85 -7.99
N PHE A 22 -5.09 9.03 -8.07
CA PHE A 22 -6.51 9.18 -8.39
C PHE A 22 -6.83 8.64 -9.78
N PHE A 23 -6.05 9.01 -10.80
CA PHE A 23 -6.26 8.53 -12.16
C PHE A 23 -6.02 7.04 -12.32
N SER A 24 -5.00 6.49 -11.65
CA SER A 24 -4.70 5.07 -11.74
C SER A 24 -5.73 4.20 -11.02
N ASN A 25 -6.29 4.68 -9.90
CA ASN A 25 -7.28 3.93 -9.13
C ASN A 25 -8.72 4.07 -9.68
N ARG A 26 -8.93 4.83 -10.77
CA ARG A 26 -10.24 4.97 -11.43
C ARG A 26 -10.60 3.78 -12.31
N LYS A 27 -9.62 2.99 -12.74
CA LYS A 27 -9.82 1.82 -13.62
C LYS A 27 -9.88 0.58 -12.72
N ASP A 28 -11.11 0.13 -12.41
CA ASP A 28 -11.54 -0.83 -11.37
C ASP A 28 -10.80 -2.17 -11.20
N ASN A 29 -9.72 -2.45 -11.94
CA ASN A 29 -9.12 -3.78 -11.93
C ASN A 29 -7.98 -3.96 -10.92
N GLU A 30 -7.27 -2.90 -10.53
CA GLU A 30 -6.19 -3.00 -9.53
C GLU A 30 -6.12 -1.76 -8.64
N THR A 31 -6.49 -1.90 -7.36
CA THR A 31 -6.31 -0.81 -6.40
C THR A 31 -4.84 -0.68 -6.03
N ILE A 32 -4.21 0.43 -6.41
CA ILE A 32 -2.83 0.70 -6.00
C ILE A 32 -2.79 0.82 -4.47
N ASN A 33 -1.84 0.12 -3.85
CA ASN A 33 -1.60 0.19 -2.42
C ASN A 33 -1.16 1.62 -2.03
N PRO A 34 -1.91 2.32 -1.15
CA PRO A 34 -1.57 3.67 -0.70
C PRO A 34 -0.14 3.81 -0.14
N LEU A 35 0.41 2.73 0.45
CA LEU A 35 1.77 2.72 0.96
C LEU A 35 2.82 2.99 -0.14
N MET A 36 2.49 2.76 -1.41
CA MET A 36 3.43 2.94 -2.53
C MET A 36 3.86 4.41 -2.72
N VAL A 37 3.06 5.37 -2.21
CA VAL A 37 3.42 6.79 -2.15
C VAL A 37 4.71 7.04 -1.36
N ILE A 38 4.99 6.21 -0.35
CA ILE A 38 6.16 6.33 0.54
C ILE A 38 7.46 6.18 -0.25
N VAL A 39 7.47 5.33 -1.28
CA VAL A 39 8.63 5.15 -2.16
C VAL A 39 8.96 6.45 -2.88
N GLY A 40 7.94 7.18 -3.35
CA GLY A 40 8.13 8.50 -3.97
C GLY A 40 8.69 9.53 -3.00
N LEU A 41 8.16 9.59 -1.77
CA LEU A 41 8.64 10.51 -0.73
C LEU A 41 10.10 10.24 -0.34
N CYS A 42 10.43 8.96 -0.15
CA CYS A 42 11.78 8.51 0.15
C CYS A 42 12.74 8.85 -1.00
N THR A 43 12.33 8.61 -2.25
CA THR A 43 13.13 8.96 -3.44
C THR A 43 13.41 10.45 -3.53
N PHE A 44 12.38 11.30 -3.33
CA PHE A 44 12.56 12.75 -3.30
C PHE A 44 13.55 13.21 -2.23
N SER A 45 13.46 12.64 -1.03
CA SER A 45 14.35 12.95 0.09
C SER A 45 15.80 12.58 -0.21
N LEU A 46 16.03 11.39 -0.79
CA LEU A 46 17.35 10.96 -1.25
C LEU A 46 17.88 11.85 -2.37
N CYS A 47 17.05 12.19 -3.37
CA CYS A 47 17.46 13.11 -4.44
C CYS A 47 17.87 14.47 -3.87
N TYR A 48 17.12 15.02 -2.92
CA TYR A 48 17.51 16.28 -2.27
C TYR A 48 18.86 16.15 -1.58
N LEU A 49 19.04 15.10 -0.76
CA LEU A 49 20.31 14.83 -0.07
C LEU A 49 21.49 14.77 -1.05
N PHE A 50 21.30 14.06 -2.16
CA PHE A 50 22.30 13.87 -3.21
C PHE A 50 22.68 15.16 -3.94
N THR A 51 21.84 16.19 -3.92
CA THR A 51 22.24 17.52 -4.42
C THR A 51 23.09 18.33 -3.44
N LYS A 52 23.18 17.90 -2.18
CA LYS A 52 23.87 18.62 -1.09
C LYS A 52 25.16 17.97 -0.65
N ILE A 53 25.39 16.73 -1.02
CA ILE A 53 26.51 15.92 -0.58
C ILE A 53 27.11 15.23 -1.80
N GLU A 54 28.42 15.23 -1.89
CA GLU A 54 29.13 14.40 -2.85
C GLU A 54 28.94 12.93 -2.47
N ILE A 55 28.19 12.20 -3.27
CA ILE A 55 27.98 10.78 -3.03
C ILE A 55 29.27 10.06 -3.38
N GLY A 56 29.94 9.54 -2.35
CA GLY A 56 31.04 8.61 -2.55
C GLY A 56 30.55 7.38 -3.31
N VAL A 57 31.32 6.94 -4.30
CA VAL A 57 31.05 5.75 -5.12
C VAL A 57 30.71 4.53 -4.26
N GLY A 58 31.29 4.42 -3.04
CA GLY A 58 31.00 3.38 -2.06
C GLY A 58 29.55 3.30 -1.56
N ILE A 59 28.82 4.43 -1.43
CA ILE A 59 27.40 4.41 -1.02
C ILE A 59 26.55 3.79 -2.14
N GLY A 60 26.81 4.17 -3.39
CA GLY A 60 26.16 3.58 -4.56
C GLY A 60 26.41 2.08 -4.66
N PHE A 61 27.66 1.64 -4.46
CA PHE A 61 28.01 0.22 -4.43
C PHE A 61 27.35 -0.53 -3.26
N GLY A 62 27.27 0.06 -2.07
CA GLY A 62 26.63 -0.54 -0.90
C GLY A 62 25.12 -0.75 -1.11
N LEU A 63 24.42 0.27 -1.62
CA LEU A 63 23.01 0.17 -2.00
C LEU A 63 22.79 -0.88 -3.11
N PHE A 64 23.66 -0.91 -4.11
CA PHE A 64 23.60 -1.91 -5.17
C PHE A 64 23.82 -3.32 -4.63
N ALA A 65 24.73 -3.52 -3.68
CA ALA A 65 24.96 -4.82 -3.04
C ALA A 65 23.74 -5.27 -2.23
N ILE A 66 23.14 -4.36 -1.44
CA ILE A 66 21.90 -4.64 -0.70
C ILE A 66 20.78 -5.05 -1.66
N PHE A 67 20.51 -4.27 -2.72
CA PHE A 67 19.47 -4.62 -3.68
C PHE A 67 19.78 -5.91 -4.45
N SER A 68 21.06 -6.19 -4.72
CA SER A 68 21.50 -7.44 -5.35
C SER A 68 21.21 -8.65 -4.46
N ILE A 69 21.50 -8.58 -3.14
CA ILE A 69 21.16 -9.63 -2.19
C ILE A 69 19.63 -9.80 -2.07
N LEU A 70 18.89 -8.69 -1.99
CA LEU A 70 17.42 -8.70 -1.91
C LEU A 70 16.75 -9.30 -3.16
N ARG A 71 17.46 -9.32 -4.30
CA ARG A 71 17.04 -9.98 -5.54
C ARG A 71 17.22 -11.49 -5.51
N PHE A 72 18.21 -12.02 -4.79
CA PHE A 72 18.49 -13.46 -4.70
C PHE A 72 17.66 -14.20 -3.64
N ARG A 73 16.66 -13.55 -3.05
CA ARG A 73 15.79 -14.21 -2.07
C ARG A 73 14.91 -15.27 -2.73
N THR A 74 14.79 -16.41 -2.07
CA THR A 74 13.95 -17.54 -2.50
C THR A 74 12.46 -17.30 -2.26
N GLN A 75 12.10 -16.43 -1.31
CA GLN A 75 10.71 -16.06 -1.01
C GLN A 75 10.39 -14.64 -1.48
N SER A 76 9.31 -14.46 -2.25
CA SER A 76 8.84 -13.13 -2.65
C SER A 76 8.33 -12.32 -1.45
N PHE A 77 8.98 -11.21 -1.10
CA PHE A 77 8.42 -10.20 -0.20
C PHE A 77 7.11 -9.64 -0.76
N THR A 78 6.20 -9.37 0.17
CA THR A 78 4.99 -8.59 -0.10
C THR A 78 5.35 -7.16 -0.48
N VAL A 79 4.42 -6.45 -1.11
CA VAL A 79 4.58 -5.03 -1.47
C VAL A 79 4.89 -4.19 -0.23
N ASN A 80 4.20 -4.45 0.90
CA ASN A 80 4.46 -3.78 2.18
C ASN A 80 5.88 -4.06 2.69
N ALA A 81 6.34 -5.31 2.53
CA ALA A 81 7.72 -5.77 2.66
C ALA A 81 8.76 -4.78 2.11
N ILE A 82 8.62 -4.56 0.81
CA ILE A 82 9.54 -3.76 0.01
C ILE A 82 9.47 -2.28 0.40
N ILE A 83 8.27 -1.75 0.63
CA ILE A 83 8.07 -0.36 1.02
C ILE A 83 8.70 -0.07 2.39
N PHE A 84 8.49 -0.97 3.37
CA PHE A 84 9.10 -0.87 4.69
C PHE A 84 10.63 -0.86 4.60
N LEU A 85 11.20 -1.78 3.81
CA LEU A 85 12.63 -1.86 3.60
C LEU A 85 13.17 -0.58 2.95
N PHE A 86 12.51 -0.09 1.90
CA PHE A 86 12.91 1.12 1.19
C PHE A 86 12.88 2.36 2.11
N ALA A 87 11.83 2.50 2.91
CA ALA A 87 11.70 3.57 3.90
C ALA A 87 12.80 3.48 4.97
N THR A 88 13.06 2.28 5.49
CA THR A 88 14.10 2.05 6.51
C THR A 88 15.48 2.41 5.99
N ILE A 89 15.86 1.93 4.79
CA ILE A 89 17.14 2.26 4.17
C ILE A 89 17.25 3.77 3.93
N THR A 90 16.18 4.40 3.45
CA THR A 90 16.17 5.84 3.22
C THR A 90 16.40 6.61 4.51
N LEU A 91 15.67 6.30 5.58
CA LEU A 91 15.84 6.93 6.88
C LEU A 91 17.27 6.73 7.42
N SER A 92 17.82 5.51 7.34
CA SER A 92 19.21 5.25 7.75
C SER A 92 20.23 6.11 6.98
N ILE A 93 20.03 6.31 5.67
CA ILE A 93 20.90 7.15 4.85
C ILE A 93 20.75 8.62 5.23
N LEU A 94 19.52 9.10 5.44
CA LEU A 94 19.28 10.47 5.87
C LEU A 94 19.97 10.74 7.22
N ASP A 95 19.84 9.84 8.19
CA ASP A 95 20.39 9.99 9.54
C ASP A 95 21.92 10.08 9.56
N ILE A 96 22.59 9.25 8.75
CA ILE A 96 24.06 9.22 8.73
C ILE A 96 24.66 10.33 7.87
N MET A 97 23.94 10.80 6.84
CA MET A 97 24.47 11.75 5.87
C MET A 97 24.18 13.21 6.22
N TYR A 98 23.12 13.49 6.98
CA TYR A 98 22.84 14.86 7.38
C TYR A 98 23.79 15.33 8.49
N PRO A 99 24.44 16.49 8.31
CA PRO A 99 25.24 17.09 9.37
C PRO A 99 24.32 17.71 10.44
N PHE A 100 24.79 17.78 11.69
CA PHE A 100 24.01 18.28 12.83
C PHE A 100 23.50 19.72 12.62
N GLU A 101 24.23 20.57 11.90
CA GLU A 101 23.83 21.95 11.62
C GLU A 101 22.58 22.04 10.73
N LYS A 102 22.21 20.96 10.03
CA LYS A 102 21.02 20.89 9.16
C LYS A 102 19.95 19.95 9.70
N ILE A 103 19.92 19.74 11.02
CA ILE A 103 18.99 18.83 11.68
C ILE A 103 17.52 19.17 11.44
N GLU A 104 17.18 20.45 11.25
CA GLU A 104 15.81 20.88 10.93
C GLU A 104 15.30 20.26 9.62
N ILE A 105 16.16 20.16 8.61
CA ILE A 105 15.83 19.56 7.32
C ILE A 105 15.73 18.03 7.44
N LEU A 106 16.61 17.42 8.23
CA LEU A 106 16.54 15.99 8.53
C LEU A 106 15.19 15.64 9.20
N LEU A 107 14.84 16.37 10.25
CA LEU A 107 13.58 16.18 10.97
C LEU A 107 12.37 16.40 10.07
N PHE A 108 12.41 17.39 9.18
CA PHE A 108 11.36 17.61 8.19
C PHE A 108 11.11 16.36 7.34
N PHE A 109 12.15 15.75 6.78
CA PHE A 109 12.01 14.52 5.99
C PHE A 109 11.55 13.33 6.83
N GLN A 110 12.12 13.13 8.02
CA GLN A 110 11.73 12.03 8.91
C GLN A 110 10.26 12.12 9.32
N ILE A 111 9.81 13.29 9.79
CA ILE A 111 8.43 13.51 10.24
C ILE A 111 7.46 13.25 9.09
N ILE A 112 7.78 13.73 7.88
CA ILE A 112 6.94 13.51 6.71
C ILE A 112 6.88 12.04 6.32
N ILE A 113 8.02 11.35 6.20
CA ILE A 113 8.06 9.94 5.79
C ILE A 113 7.30 9.09 6.81
N ILE A 114 7.56 9.27 8.10
CA ILE A 114 6.91 8.52 9.19
C ILE A 114 5.42 8.86 9.26
N GLY A 115 5.06 10.14 9.20
CA GLY A 115 3.67 10.60 9.24
C GLY A 115 2.85 10.03 8.09
N PHE A 116 3.39 10.05 6.86
CA PHE A 116 2.73 9.43 5.71
C PHE A 116 2.69 7.92 5.80
N TYR A 117 3.74 7.27 6.32
CA TYR A 117 3.74 5.81 6.54
C TYR A 117 2.59 5.40 7.45
N ILE A 118 2.44 6.07 8.59
CA ILE A 118 1.36 5.81 9.55
C ILE A 118 0.00 6.09 8.91
N ALA A 119 -0.18 7.24 8.27
CA ALA A 119 -1.44 7.61 7.64
C ALA A 119 -1.86 6.60 6.55
N ALA A 120 -0.93 6.24 5.66
CA ALA A 120 -1.18 5.24 4.61
C ALA A 120 -1.45 3.85 5.20
N SER A 121 -0.72 3.44 6.24
CA SER A 121 -0.96 2.17 6.95
C SER A 121 -2.36 2.12 7.58
N MET A 122 -2.82 3.22 8.20
CA MET A 122 -4.18 3.33 8.73
C MET A 122 -5.24 3.21 7.63
N ILE A 123 -5.01 3.80 6.45
CA ILE A 123 -5.93 3.68 5.30
C ILE A 123 -6.00 2.24 4.80
N VAL A 124 -4.86 1.55 4.72
CA VAL A 124 -4.79 0.13 4.32
C VAL A 124 -5.52 -0.75 5.34
N ASN A 125 -5.27 -0.54 6.64
CA ASN A 125 -5.91 -1.33 7.70
C ASN A 125 -7.42 -1.09 7.78
N LYS A 126 -7.92 0.10 7.45
CA LYS A 126 -9.36 0.36 7.33
C LYS A 126 -10.03 -0.40 6.18
N LYS A 127 -9.28 -0.75 5.13
CA LYS A 127 -9.76 -1.57 4.01
C LYS A 127 -9.61 -3.06 4.26
N ALA A 128 -8.70 -3.47 5.14
CA ALA A 128 -8.66 -4.84 5.66
C ALA A 128 -9.98 -5.06 6.43
N SER A 129 -10.79 -5.97 5.89
CA SER A 129 -12.18 -6.26 6.25
C SER A 129 -12.50 -6.05 7.73
N LYS A 130 -13.68 -5.45 8.00
CA LYS A 130 -14.31 -5.35 9.34
C LYS A 130 -14.36 -6.71 10.07
N TYR A 131 -14.28 -7.78 9.29
CA TYR A 131 -14.38 -9.17 9.68
C TYR A 131 -13.04 -9.88 9.54
N LEU A 132 -12.63 -10.59 10.60
CA LEU A 132 -11.33 -11.26 10.70
C LEU A 132 -11.30 -12.62 10.02
N ASN A 133 -12.47 -13.26 9.88
CA ASN A 133 -12.58 -14.61 9.37
C ASN A 133 -13.28 -14.63 8.01
N THR A 134 -12.86 -15.59 7.17
CA THR A 134 -13.47 -15.83 5.87
C THR A 134 -13.90 -17.28 5.75
N VAL A 135 -15.04 -17.53 5.13
CA VAL A 135 -15.51 -18.88 4.79
C VAL A 135 -16.00 -18.91 3.35
N ASP A 136 -15.61 -19.96 2.62
CA ASP A 136 -16.11 -20.24 1.28
C ASP A 136 -17.49 -20.90 1.38
N VAL A 137 -18.47 -20.32 0.70
CA VAL A 137 -19.87 -20.71 0.75
C VAL A 137 -20.38 -20.93 -0.66
N LYS A 138 -20.75 -22.16 -0.96
CA LYS A 138 -21.43 -22.50 -2.21
C LYS A 138 -22.94 -22.43 -2.04
N ILE A 139 -23.63 -21.69 -2.90
CA ILE A 139 -25.11 -21.70 -2.95
C ILE A 139 -25.57 -22.16 -4.34
N PRO A 140 -26.70 -22.90 -4.44
CA PRO A 140 -27.24 -23.31 -5.72
C PRO A 140 -27.83 -22.11 -6.48
N LEU A 141 -27.51 -21.99 -7.77
CA LEU A 141 -28.09 -21.04 -8.71
C LEU A 141 -29.40 -21.61 -9.27
N ILE A 142 -30.51 -21.27 -8.63
CA ILE A 142 -31.85 -21.67 -9.08
C ILE A 142 -32.30 -20.68 -10.17
N SER A 143 -33.10 -21.13 -11.15
CA SER A 143 -33.54 -20.34 -12.31
C SER A 143 -34.23 -19.01 -11.97
N ASP A 144 -34.87 -18.90 -10.79
CA ASP A 144 -35.53 -17.69 -10.29
C ASP A 144 -34.69 -16.91 -9.26
N PHE A 145 -33.43 -17.30 -9.07
CA PHE A 145 -32.55 -16.66 -8.09
C PHE A 145 -32.06 -15.30 -8.60
N SER A 146 -32.72 -14.24 -8.15
CA SER A 146 -32.22 -12.87 -8.37
C SER A 146 -30.94 -12.66 -7.56
N LEU A 147 -29.86 -12.26 -8.25
CA LEU A 147 -28.54 -11.88 -7.70
C LEU A 147 -28.58 -10.61 -6.83
N GLU A 148 -29.76 -10.21 -6.35
CA GLU A 148 -29.91 -9.15 -5.38
C GLU A 148 -29.26 -9.49 -4.04
N ASN A 149 -28.56 -8.50 -3.48
CA ASN A 149 -27.84 -8.65 -2.21
C ASN A 149 -28.70 -9.20 -1.07
N ARG A 150 -30.02 -8.92 -1.07
CA ARG A 150 -30.95 -9.40 -0.03
C ARG A 150 -31.14 -10.92 -0.06
N ASN A 151 -31.27 -11.49 -1.25
CA ASN A 151 -31.53 -12.94 -1.40
C ASN A 151 -30.28 -13.75 -1.09
N ILE A 152 -29.12 -13.25 -1.53
CA ILE A 152 -27.83 -13.86 -1.22
C ILE A 152 -27.56 -13.82 0.29
N ARG A 153 -27.85 -12.70 0.95
CA ARG A 153 -27.70 -12.59 2.41
C ARG A 153 -28.59 -13.58 3.15
N LYS A 154 -29.85 -13.74 2.76
CA LYS A 154 -30.75 -14.75 3.34
C LYS A 154 -30.23 -16.17 3.15
N ALA A 155 -29.78 -16.52 1.94
CA ALA A 155 -29.25 -17.85 1.65
C ALA A 155 -27.98 -18.17 2.48
N ILE A 156 -27.12 -17.17 2.72
CA ILE A 156 -25.96 -17.32 3.61
C ILE A 156 -26.41 -17.45 5.07
N GLN A 157 -27.39 -16.65 5.53
CA GLN A 157 -27.93 -16.71 6.89
C GLN A 157 -28.53 -18.08 7.21
N GLU A 158 -29.34 -18.63 6.30
CA GLU A 158 -29.94 -19.96 6.47
C GLU A 158 -28.89 -21.07 6.54
N LYS A 159 -27.74 -20.90 5.88
CA LYS A 159 -26.71 -21.93 5.78
C LYS A 159 -25.67 -21.89 6.91
N ILE A 160 -25.35 -20.70 7.43
CA ILE A 160 -24.21 -20.50 8.36
C ILE A 160 -24.63 -19.83 9.68
N ASN A 161 -25.88 -19.35 9.77
CA ASN A 161 -26.45 -18.75 10.97
C ASN A 161 -25.61 -17.56 11.52
N LEU A 162 -25.13 -16.68 10.62
CA LEU A 162 -24.37 -15.48 10.95
C LEU A 162 -25.27 -14.23 10.88
N GLU A 163 -25.24 -13.38 11.90
CA GLU A 163 -26.09 -12.17 11.94
C GLU A 163 -25.46 -10.95 11.25
N ASP A 164 -24.14 -10.75 11.42
CA ASP A 164 -23.39 -9.66 10.79
C ASP A 164 -22.22 -10.22 9.97
N PHE A 165 -22.30 -10.04 8.65
CA PHE A 165 -21.28 -10.48 7.71
C PHE A 165 -21.35 -9.64 6.43
N ASP A 166 -20.23 -9.56 5.73
CA ASP A 166 -20.15 -9.13 4.33
C ASP A 166 -19.87 -10.33 3.43
N PHE A 167 -20.17 -10.22 2.14
CA PHE A 167 -19.88 -11.29 1.19
C PHE A 167 -19.40 -10.71 -0.15
N LYS A 168 -18.56 -11.48 -0.83
CA LYS A 168 -18.12 -11.21 -2.20
C LYS A 168 -18.45 -12.40 -3.08
N ILE A 169 -19.08 -12.15 -4.22
CA ILE A 169 -19.28 -13.18 -5.25
C ILE A 169 -17.94 -13.42 -5.94
N VAL A 170 -17.42 -14.63 -5.84
CA VAL A 170 -16.14 -15.03 -6.45
C VAL A 170 -16.38 -15.52 -7.87
N LEU A 171 -17.35 -16.41 -8.04
CA LEU A 171 -17.69 -17.01 -9.33
C LEU A 171 -19.17 -17.36 -9.38
N VAL A 172 -19.80 -17.14 -10.53
CA VAL A 172 -21.13 -17.66 -10.85
C VAL A 172 -20.94 -18.71 -11.94
N ASN A 173 -21.12 -19.99 -11.58
CA ASN A 173 -21.02 -21.10 -12.51
C ASN A 173 -22.42 -21.50 -12.99
N THR A 174 -22.77 -21.07 -14.20
CA THR A 174 -24.06 -21.38 -14.84
C THR A 174 -24.13 -22.79 -15.42
N VAL A 175 -23.01 -23.51 -15.52
CA VAL A 175 -22.97 -24.89 -16.02
C VAL A 175 -23.28 -25.86 -14.89
N SER A 176 -22.68 -25.65 -13.71
CA SER A 176 -22.95 -26.46 -12.52
C SER A 176 -24.11 -25.93 -11.68
N ASN A 177 -24.69 -24.77 -12.04
CA ASN A 177 -25.69 -24.05 -11.25
C ASN A 177 -25.24 -23.80 -9.80
N GLU A 178 -24.01 -23.30 -9.62
CA GLU A 178 -23.44 -22.96 -8.32
C GLU A 178 -22.93 -21.52 -8.32
N ILE A 179 -23.07 -20.84 -7.18
CA ILE A 179 -22.44 -19.55 -6.90
C ILE A 179 -21.43 -19.77 -5.78
N ASP A 180 -20.17 -19.45 -6.06
CA ASP A 180 -19.10 -19.45 -5.09
C ASP A 180 -19.02 -18.07 -4.43
N LEU A 181 -19.27 -18.02 -3.14
CA LEU A 181 -19.26 -16.82 -2.32
C LEU A 181 -18.13 -16.90 -1.30
N LEU A 182 -17.46 -15.78 -1.08
CA LEU A 182 -16.54 -15.62 0.03
C LEU A 182 -17.22 -14.73 1.07
N VAL A 183 -17.54 -15.30 2.23
CA VAL A 183 -18.24 -14.63 3.33
C VAL A 183 -17.24 -14.20 4.38
N PHE A 184 -17.30 -12.93 4.78
CA PHE A 184 -16.47 -12.30 5.79
C PHE A 184 -17.31 -12.09 7.06
N TYR A 185 -16.89 -12.68 8.20
CA TYR A 185 -17.56 -12.55 9.51
C TYR A 185 -16.60 -12.39 10.70
#